data_AF-A0A3E0DKB3-F1
#
_entry.id   AF-A0A3E0DKB3-F1
#
_cell.length_a   1.000
_cell.length_b   1.000
_cell.length_c   1.000
_cell.angle_alpha   90.00
_cell.angle_beta   90.00
_cell.angle_gamma   90.00
#
_symmetry.space_group_name_H-M   'P 1'
#
loop_
_entity.id
_entity.type
_entity.pdbx_description
1 polymer ?
#
loop_
_entity_poly.entity_id
_entity_poly.type
_entity_poly.pdbx_seq_one_letter_code
_entity_poly.pdbx_strand_id
1 'polypeptide(L)'
;MNREQLQKDFFPKEVMLKLFRDSTHLESKIKLINDYIDEVRDSYDEDVLQIIQNNQIAHTYWMSEQYAQAIAHFEIVVENMEPEDYPSNYILVLNLLIRGNRLLSNYKEAEKWIALAFGNSKIYHPFDNLIILNDYADLIADSGQAFDESHNPLIQSIIDELGFPEKLKDPVDTIRSMNKSHKYWARKLTSIEADSLKPDLDLTIKEYEEYAASCEIEWYRNYVKNTIERLKIKKAQV
;
A
#
# COMPACT_ATOMS: atom_id res chain seq x y z
N MET A 1 5.50 17.67 -15.26
CA MET A 1 4.80 16.42 -14.91
C MET A 1 3.30 16.40 -15.23
N ASN A 2 2.90 15.48 -16.10
CA ASN A 2 1.52 15.14 -16.44
C ASN A 2 0.91 14.09 -15.49
N ARG A 3 -0.01 14.51 -14.61
CA ARG A 3 -0.65 13.64 -13.60
C ARG A 3 -1.50 12.51 -14.19
N GLU A 4 -2.17 12.75 -15.32
CA GLU A 4 -3.02 11.73 -15.95
C GLU A 4 -2.16 10.56 -16.47
N GLN A 5 -1.00 10.87 -17.05
CA GLN A 5 -0.05 9.86 -17.49
C GLN A 5 0.55 9.09 -16.31
N LEU A 6 0.88 9.78 -15.21
CA LEU A 6 1.46 9.17 -14.02
C LEU A 6 0.54 8.14 -13.35
N GLN A 7 -0.77 8.39 -13.34
CA GLN A 7 -1.76 7.53 -12.68
C GLN A 7 -2.29 6.39 -13.55
N LYS A 8 -1.87 6.31 -14.82
CA LYS A 8 -2.36 5.32 -15.78
C LYS A 8 -1.54 4.03 -15.71
N ASP A 9 -2.19 2.91 -16.03
CA ASP A 9 -1.50 1.66 -16.35
C ASP A 9 -0.48 1.90 -17.49
N PHE A 10 0.81 1.86 -17.15
CA PHE A 10 1.89 2.21 -18.06
C PHE A 10 2.47 1.00 -18.78
N PHE A 11 2.91 -0.01 -18.04
CA PHE A 11 3.53 -1.20 -18.64
C PHE A 11 2.46 -2.17 -19.19
N PRO A 12 2.60 -2.64 -20.44
CA PRO A 12 1.74 -3.67 -20.99
C PRO A 12 1.79 -4.95 -20.15
N LYS A 13 0.68 -5.71 -20.13
CA LYS A 13 0.56 -6.94 -19.34
C LYS A 13 1.66 -7.95 -19.67
N GLU A 14 2.07 -8.03 -20.93
CA GLU A 14 3.11 -8.93 -21.41
C GLU A 14 4.49 -8.55 -20.85
N VAL A 15 4.77 -7.25 -20.70
CA VAL A 15 6.00 -6.75 -20.07
C VAL A 15 5.98 -7.10 -18.59
N MET A 16 4.88 -6.79 -17.90
CA MET A 16 4.72 -7.09 -16.47
C MET A 16 4.89 -8.59 -16.19
N LEU A 17 4.26 -9.46 -16.98
CA LEU A 17 4.39 -10.91 -16.84
C LEU A 17 5.84 -11.38 -16.99
N LYS A 18 6.66 -10.76 -17.85
CA LYS A 18 8.08 -11.10 -17.98
C LYS A 18 8.88 -10.65 -16.75
N LEU A 19 8.56 -9.49 -16.18
CA LEU A 19 9.22 -8.97 -14.98
C LEU A 19 8.97 -9.85 -13.74
N PHE A 20 7.78 -10.43 -13.60
CA PHE A 20 7.44 -11.28 -12.46
C PHE A 20 7.74 -12.78 -12.65
N ARG A 21 8.31 -13.20 -13.80
CA ARG A 21 8.78 -14.58 -13.95
C ARG A 21 10.09 -14.80 -13.22
N ASP A 22 10.11 -15.82 -12.36
CA ASP A 22 11.27 -16.21 -11.53
C ASP A 22 12.51 -16.61 -12.35
N SER A 23 12.33 -17.04 -13.60
CA SER A 23 13.44 -17.48 -14.46
C SER A 23 14.24 -16.35 -15.11
N THR A 24 13.85 -15.08 -14.93
CA THR A 24 14.50 -13.95 -15.59
C THR A 24 15.53 -13.31 -14.66
N HIS A 25 16.78 -13.20 -15.10
CA HIS A 25 17.84 -12.54 -14.32
C HIS A 25 17.54 -11.05 -14.13
N LEU A 26 17.97 -10.49 -12.98
CA LEU A 26 17.75 -9.10 -12.59
C LEU A 26 18.13 -8.09 -13.69
N GLU A 27 19.32 -8.25 -14.27
CA GLU A 27 19.84 -7.38 -15.33
C GLU A 27 18.94 -7.40 -16.57
N SER A 28 18.39 -8.57 -16.91
CA SER A 28 17.44 -8.70 -18.02
C SER A 28 16.11 -8.03 -17.73
N LYS A 29 15.64 -8.05 -16.47
CA LYS A 29 14.44 -7.33 -16.04
C LYS A 29 14.64 -5.81 -16.14
N ILE A 30 15.78 -5.31 -15.64
CA ILE A 30 16.13 -3.88 -15.74
C ILE A 30 16.26 -3.45 -17.19
N LYS A 31 16.92 -4.25 -18.03
CA LYS A 31 17.02 -3.97 -19.46
C LYS A 31 15.64 -3.91 -20.12
N LEU A 32 14.75 -4.86 -19.81
CA LEU A 32 13.39 -4.86 -20.34
C LEU A 32 12.61 -3.58 -19.98
N ILE A 33 12.78 -3.07 -18.76
CA ILE A 33 12.19 -1.80 -18.33
C ILE A 33 12.74 -0.64 -19.16
N ASN A 34 14.06 -0.54 -19.28
CA ASN A 34 14.72 0.54 -20.01
C ASN A 34 14.37 0.53 -21.50
N ASP A 35 14.42 -0.65 -22.14
CA ASP A 35 14.08 -0.83 -23.55
C ASP A 35 12.63 -0.35 -23.81
N TYR A 36 11.69 -0.60 -22.89
CA TYR A 36 10.30 -0.13 -23.02
C TYR A 36 10.15 1.37 -22.79
N ILE A 37 10.86 1.94 -21.81
CA ILE A 37 10.86 3.39 -21.55
C ILE A 37 11.37 4.15 -22.79
N ASP A 38 12.44 3.67 -23.41
CA ASP A 38 12.99 4.27 -24.62
C ASP A 38 12.04 4.15 -25.83
N GLU A 39 11.28 3.05 -25.95
CA GLU A 39 10.28 2.86 -26.99
C GLU A 39 9.16 3.92 -26.94
N VAL A 40 8.74 4.32 -25.74
CA VAL A 40 7.60 5.23 -25.54
C VAL A 40 8.00 6.67 -25.23
N ARG A 41 9.30 6.98 -25.22
CA ARG A 41 9.87 8.24 -24.73
C ARG A 41 9.24 9.48 -25.36
N ASP A 42 9.05 9.48 -26.67
CA ASP A 42 8.49 10.63 -27.41
C ASP A 42 6.98 10.84 -27.18
N SER A 43 6.31 9.93 -26.46
CA SER A 43 4.86 9.95 -26.23
C SER A 43 4.45 10.34 -24.80
N TYR A 44 5.40 10.52 -23.89
CA TYR A 44 5.15 10.78 -22.47
C TYR A 44 5.96 11.97 -21.96
N ASP A 45 5.45 12.60 -20.90
CA ASP A 45 6.18 13.59 -20.12
C ASP A 45 7.42 12.94 -19.49
N GLU A 46 8.60 13.55 -19.64
CA GLU A 46 9.88 12.97 -19.20
C GLU A 46 9.93 12.80 -17.68
N ASP A 47 9.33 13.70 -16.89
CA ASP A 47 9.27 13.57 -15.43
C ASP A 47 8.46 12.31 -15.05
N VAL A 48 7.37 12.06 -15.78
CA VAL A 48 6.54 10.87 -15.59
C VAL A 48 7.31 9.60 -15.91
N LEU A 49 8.05 9.59 -17.02
CA LEU A 49 8.89 8.44 -17.41
C LEU A 49 9.97 8.17 -16.36
N GLN A 50 10.62 9.22 -15.85
CA GLN A 50 11.64 9.08 -14.81
C GLN A 50 11.07 8.44 -13.55
N ILE A 51 9.90 8.87 -13.08
CA ILE A 51 9.24 8.28 -11.90
C ILE A 51 8.87 6.83 -12.16
N ILE A 52 8.21 6.53 -13.27
CA ILE A 52 7.72 5.17 -13.57
C ILE A 52 8.90 4.20 -13.72
N GLN A 53 9.95 4.61 -14.43
CA GLN A 53 11.15 3.82 -14.63
C GLN A 53 11.81 3.49 -13.29
N ASN A 54 12.09 4.50 -12.47
CA ASN A 54 12.77 4.31 -11.19
C ASN A 54 11.91 3.50 -10.22
N ASN A 55 10.59 3.70 -10.19
CA ASN A 55 9.69 2.92 -9.36
C ASN A 55 9.74 1.42 -9.74
N GLN A 56 9.67 1.11 -11.03
CA GLN A 56 9.67 -0.29 -11.49
C GLN A 56 11.04 -0.97 -11.31
N ILE A 57 12.15 -0.23 -11.49
CA ILE A 57 13.50 -0.72 -11.20
C ILE A 57 13.67 -0.95 -9.69
N ALA A 58 13.20 -0.03 -8.85
CA ALA A 58 13.26 -0.16 -7.40
C ALA A 58 12.53 -1.42 -6.92
N HIS A 59 11.32 -1.67 -7.41
CA HIS A 59 10.59 -2.92 -7.12
C HIS A 59 11.34 -4.17 -7.60
N THR A 60 12.02 -4.09 -8.75
CA THR A 60 12.81 -5.19 -9.30
C THR A 60 14.02 -5.53 -8.40
N TYR A 61 14.72 -4.52 -7.87
CA TYR A 61 15.75 -4.71 -6.85
C TYR A 61 15.17 -5.22 -5.53
N TRP A 62 14.03 -4.67 -5.08
CA TRP A 62 13.36 -5.05 -3.84
C TRP A 62 13.00 -6.53 -3.80
N MET A 63 12.39 -7.04 -4.88
CA MET A 63 12.04 -8.46 -5.03
C MET A 63 13.27 -9.38 -5.04
N SER A 64 14.46 -8.83 -5.34
CA SER A 64 15.73 -9.54 -5.33
C SER A 64 16.54 -9.30 -4.05
N GLU A 65 15.90 -8.72 -3.01
CA GLU A 65 16.49 -8.39 -1.71
C GLU A 65 17.70 -7.43 -1.78
N GLN A 66 17.85 -6.71 -2.89
CA GLN A 66 18.89 -5.68 -3.07
C GLN A 66 18.40 -4.33 -2.55
N TYR A 67 18.21 -4.24 -1.23
CA TYR A 67 17.54 -3.10 -0.61
C TYR A 67 18.26 -1.77 -0.80
N ALA A 68 19.60 -1.74 -0.80
CA ALA A 68 20.36 -0.50 -0.98
C ALA A 68 20.11 0.12 -2.37
N GLN A 69 20.09 -0.70 -3.42
CA GLN A 69 19.78 -0.28 -4.78
C GLN A 69 18.32 0.13 -4.91
N ALA A 70 17.39 -0.63 -4.31
CA ALA A 70 15.98 -0.30 -4.30
C ALA A 70 15.72 1.08 -3.66
N ILE A 71 16.34 1.36 -2.51
CA ILE A 71 16.24 2.65 -1.81
C ILE A 71 16.66 3.79 -2.71
N ALA A 72 17.84 3.71 -3.35
CA ALA A 72 18.34 4.79 -4.21
C ALA A 72 17.35 5.15 -5.34
N HIS A 73 16.68 4.16 -5.92
CA HIS A 73 15.66 4.41 -6.94
C HIS A 73 14.34 4.93 -6.36
N PHE A 74 13.91 4.43 -5.19
CA PHE A 74 12.72 4.94 -4.51
C PHE A 74 12.88 6.40 -4.05
N GLU A 75 14.08 6.82 -3.64
CA GLU A 75 14.38 8.21 -3.31
C GLU A 75 14.16 9.13 -4.51
N ILE A 76 14.65 8.74 -5.69
CA ILE A 76 14.39 9.48 -6.94
C ILE A 76 12.89 9.63 -7.18
N VAL A 77 12.09 8.59 -6.93
CA VAL A 77 10.63 8.66 -7.11
C VAL A 77 10.01 9.71 -6.17
N VAL A 78 10.35 9.69 -4.88
CA VAL A 78 9.80 10.62 -3.89
C VAL A 78 10.27 12.05 -4.14
N GLU A 79 11.49 12.26 -4.62
CA GLU A 79 12.05 13.58 -4.91
C GLU A 79 11.46 14.23 -6.17
N ASN A 80 10.82 13.45 -7.06
CA ASN A 80 10.25 13.94 -8.31
C ASN A 80 8.72 13.95 -8.33
N MET A 81 8.06 13.57 -7.24
CA MET A 81 6.59 13.45 -7.15
C MET A 81 6.07 14.14 -5.90
N GLU A 82 5.02 14.94 -6.01
CA GLU A 82 4.32 15.45 -4.82
C GLU A 82 3.34 14.40 -4.28
N PRO A 83 3.03 14.40 -2.96
CA PRO A 83 2.08 13.47 -2.37
C PRO A 83 0.71 13.44 -3.05
N GLU A 84 0.21 14.58 -3.52
CA GLU A 84 -1.09 14.71 -4.20
C GLU A 84 -1.07 14.27 -5.67
N ASP A 85 0.10 14.14 -6.29
CA ASP A 85 0.21 13.76 -7.70
C ASP A 85 -0.20 12.30 -7.91
N TYR A 86 0.20 11.40 -7.01
CA TYR A 86 -0.24 10.00 -7.00
C TYR A 86 -0.19 9.42 -5.57
N PRO A 87 -1.17 9.73 -4.71
CA PRO A 87 -1.10 9.44 -3.27
C PRO A 87 -0.80 7.99 -2.91
N SER A 88 -1.44 7.04 -3.57
CA SER A 88 -1.27 5.61 -3.28
C SER A 88 0.12 5.10 -3.64
N ASN A 89 0.70 5.57 -4.75
CA ASN A 89 2.07 5.21 -5.12
C ASN A 89 3.08 5.92 -4.19
N TYR A 90 2.85 7.19 -3.87
CA TYR A 90 3.72 7.96 -2.99
C TYR A 90 3.85 7.31 -1.60
N ILE A 91 2.72 6.97 -0.96
CA ILE A 91 2.77 6.32 0.35
C ILE A 91 3.37 4.91 0.28
N LEU A 92 3.13 4.15 -0.80
CA LEU A 92 3.75 2.84 -0.99
C LEU A 92 5.28 2.98 -1.05
N VAL A 93 5.80 3.94 -1.81
CA VAL A 93 7.24 4.18 -1.92
C VAL A 93 7.83 4.62 -0.58
N LEU A 94 7.18 5.53 0.15
CA LEU A 94 7.60 5.88 1.51
C LEU A 94 7.65 4.66 2.42
N ASN A 95 6.64 3.80 2.37
CA ASN A 95 6.60 2.56 3.14
C ASN A 95 7.82 1.67 2.88
N LEU A 96 8.19 1.51 1.60
CA LEU A 96 9.33 0.71 1.18
C LEU A 96 10.66 1.36 1.56
N LEU A 97 10.78 2.69 1.51
CA LEU A 97 11.94 3.43 2.00
C LEU A 97 12.14 3.25 3.50
N ILE A 98 11.06 3.33 4.30
CA ILE A 98 11.10 3.11 5.75
C ILE A 98 11.58 1.69 6.05
N ARG A 99 10.94 0.68 5.45
CA ARG A 99 11.29 -0.74 5.66
C ARG A 99 12.69 -1.07 5.17
N GLY A 100 13.06 -0.60 3.98
CA GLY A 100 14.38 -0.85 3.40
C GLY A 100 15.49 -0.30 4.29
N ASN A 101 15.34 0.95 4.75
CA ASN A 101 16.32 1.55 5.65
C ASN A 101 16.39 0.82 7.00
N ARG A 102 15.25 0.38 7.55
CA ARG A 102 15.24 -0.46 8.76
C ARG A 102 15.98 -1.79 8.59
N LEU A 103 15.74 -2.50 7.48
CA LEU A 103 16.42 -3.77 7.17
C LEU A 103 17.94 -3.61 7.06
N LEU A 104 18.41 -2.43 6.66
CA LEU A 104 19.83 -2.07 6.60
C LEU A 104 20.35 -1.41 7.89
N SER A 105 19.53 -1.34 8.96
CA SER A 105 19.85 -0.64 10.22
C SER A 105 20.14 0.85 10.07
N ASN A 106 19.67 1.48 8.98
CA ASN A 106 19.76 2.91 8.73
C ASN A 106 18.61 3.67 9.42
N TYR A 107 18.50 3.55 10.75
CA TYR A 107 17.33 4.01 11.49
C TYR A 107 17.04 5.51 11.33
N LYS A 108 18.07 6.37 11.27
CA LYS A 108 17.89 7.82 11.05
C LYS A 108 17.22 8.16 9.72
N GLU A 109 17.57 7.44 8.66
CA GLU A 109 16.92 7.62 7.36
C GLU A 109 15.48 7.10 7.41
N ALA A 110 15.23 5.97 8.09
CA ALA A 110 13.87 5.50 8.29
C ALA A 110 13.01 6.52 9.07
N GLU A 111 13.56 7.18 10.10
CA GLU A 111 12.88 8.27 10.83
C GLU A 111 12.55 9.47 9.93
N LYS A 112 13.47 9.87 9.05
CA LYS A 112 13.23 10.94 8.06
C LYS A 112 12.01 10.61 7.19
N TRP A 113 11.93 9.38 6.68
CA TRP A 113 10.80 8.96 5.84
C TRP A 113 9.49 8.81 6.62
N ILE A 114 9.55 8.38 7.89
CA ILE A 114 8.39 8.40 8.80
C ILE A 114 7.87 9.82 9.02
N ALA A 115 8.75 10.77 9.30
CA ALA A 115 8.36 12.17 9.51
C ALA A 115 7.68 12.75 8.26
N LEU A 116 8.20 12.43 7.07
CA LEU A 116 7.60 12.83 5.81
C LEU A 116 6.22 12.20 5.59
N ALA A 117 6.06 10.90 5.89
CA ALA A 117 4.78 10.22 5.78
C ALA A 117 3.73 10.80 6.74
N PHE A 118 4.09 11.02 8.01
CA PHE A 118 3.18 11.58 9.00
C PHE A 118 2.81 13.03 8.72
N GLY A 119 3.74 13.84 8.19
CA GLY A 119 3.47 15.20 7.74
C GLY A 119 2.38 15.27 6.64
N ASN A 120 2.26 14.21 5.84
CA ASN A 120 1.29 14.08 4.75
C ASN A 120 0.10 13.16 5.07
N SER A 121 -0.05 12.70 6.31
CA SER A 121 -1.06 11.73 6.74
C SER A 121 -2.50 12.04 6.33
N LYS A 122 -2.88 13.32 6.21
CA LYS A 122 -4.23 13.74 5.80
C LYS A 122 -4.57 13.46 4.34
N ILE A 123 -3.56 13.20 3.50
CA ILE A 123 -3.72 12.91 2.07
C ILE A 123 -4.08 11.43 1.88
N TYR A 124 -3.65 10.57 2.79
CA TYR A 124 -3.75 9.12 2.66
C TYR A 124 -5.01 8.54 3.31
N HIS A 125 -5.41 7.36 2.86
CA HIS A 125 -6.49 6.64 3.51
C HIS A 125 -6.05 6.20 4.93
N PRO A 126 -6.95 6.17 5.93
CA PRO A 126 -6.59 5.79 7.30
C PRO A 126 -5.91 4.41 7.42
N PHE A 127 -6.27 3.44 6.57
CA PHE A 127 -5.55 2.15 6.51
C PHE A 127 -4.09 2.30 6.07
N ASP A 128 -3.77 3.19 5.14
CA ASP A 128 -2.40 3.39 4.69
C ASP A 128 -1.57 4.05 5.82
N ASN A 129 -2.16 5.01 6.54
CA ASN A 129 -1.56 5.58 7.74
C ASN A 129 -1.30 4.53 8.83
N LEU A 130 -2.21 3.55 8.99
CA LEU A 130 -2.01 2.43 9.92
C LEU A 130 -0.82 1.56 9.52
N ILE A 131 -0.57 1.36 8.23
CA ILE A 131 0.60 0.61 7.75
C ILE A 131 1.89 1.36 8.12
N ILE A 132 1.95 2.68 7.89
CA ILE A 132 3.11 3.51 8.25
C ILE A 132 3.33 3.51 9.77
N LEU A 133 2.27 3.64 10.57
CA LEU A 133 2.35 3.55 12.03
C LEU A 133 2.88 2.19 12.49
N ASN A 134 2.52 1.09 11.83
CA ASN A 134 3.09 -0.21 12.15
C ASN A 134 4.59 -0.25 11.85
N ASP A 135 5.02 0.28 10.71
CA ASP A 135 6.44 0.32 10.38
C ASP A 135 7.23 1.25 11.32
N TYR A 136 6.60 2.31 11.83
CA TYR A 136 7.16 3.13 12.91
C TYR A 136 7.27 2.35 14.23
N ALA A 137 6.21 1.63 14.63
CA ALA A 137 6.25 0.81 15.84
C ALA A 137 7.37 -0.24 15.79
N ASP A 138 7.60 -0.81 14.61
CA ASP A 138 8.70 -1.75 14.40
C ASP A 138 10.07 -1.04 14.33
N LEU A 139 10.16 0.18 13.78
CA LEU A 139 11.39 1.02 13.85
C LEU A 139 11.80 1.28 15.29
N ILE A 140 10.86 1.71 16.14
CA ILE A 140 11.08 1.99 17.55
C ILE A 140 11.58 0.75 18.30
N ALA A 141 11.00 -0.42 17.97
CA ALA A 141 11.45 -1.69 18.54
C ALA A 141 12.88 -2.05 18.11
N ASP A 142 13.22 -1.87 16.83
CA ASP A 142 14.55 -2.18 16.30
C ASP A 142 15.64 -1.21 16.81
N SER A 143 15.31 0.08 16.91
CA SER A 143 16.23 1.14 17.32
C SER A 143 16.38 1.25 18.85
N GLY A 144 15.44 0.68 19.61
CA GLY A 144 15.40 0.79 21.08
C GLY A 144 14.99 2.17 21.60
N GLN A 145 14.38 3.00 20.74
CA GLN A 145 13.89 4.32 21.11
C GLN A 145 12.56 4.23 21.88
N ALA A 146 12.15 5.36 22.46
CA ALA A 146 10.80 5.49 23.00
C ALA A 146 9.83 5.93 21.90
N PHE A 147 8.57 5.52 22.01
CA PHE A 147 7.52 5.97 21.11
C PHE A 147 7.23 7.47 21.31
N ASP A 148 7.22 8.24 20.23
CA ASP A 148 6.80 9.64 20.27
C ASP A 148 5.26 9.76 20.41
N GLU A 149 4.81 10.14 21.61
CA GLU A 149 3.40 10.35 21.94
C GLU A 149 2.74 11.48 21.12
N SER A 150 3.51 12.34 20.43
CA SER A 150 2.96 13.34 19.52
C SER A 150 2.12 12.72 18.39
N HIS A 151 2.30 11.42 18.11
CA HIS A 151 1.54 10.67 17.11
C HIS A 151 0.24 10.04 17.64
N ASN A 152 -0.03 10.09 18.95
CA ASN A 152 -1.26 9.58 19.54
C ASN A 152 -2.56 10.11 18.88
N PRO A 153 -2.67 11.40 18.49
CA PRO A 153 -3.83 11.89 17.78
C PRO A 153 -4.10 11.18 16.45
N LEU A 154 -3.06 10.80 15.70
CA LEU A 154 -3.21 10.06 14.45
C LEU A 154 -3.71 8.63 14.70
N ILE A 155 -3.21 7.96 15.75
CA ILE A 155 -3.70 6.63 16.13
C ILE A 155 -5.18 6.71 16.50
N GLN A 156 -5.57 7.71 17.29
CA GLN A 156 -6.96 7.90 17.70
C GLN A 156 -7.86 8.21 16.50
N SER A 157 -7.42 9.06 15.55
CA SER A 157 -8.22 9.35 14.36
C SER A 157 -8.49 8.10 13.52
N ILE A 158 -7.50 7.20 13.39
CA ILE A 158 -7.68 5.92 12.68
C ILE A 158 -8.67 5.02 13.41
N ILE A 159 -8.60 4.94 14.74
CA ILE A 159 -9.58 4.20 15.56
C ILE A 159 -10.99 4.71 15.29
N ASP A 160 -11.17 6.03 15.37
CA ASP A 160 -12.47 6.69 15.27
C ASP A 160 -13.04 6.61 13.84
N GLU A 161 -12.21 6.84 12.82
CA GLU A 161 -12.64 6.87 11.41
C GLU A 161 -12.95 5.47 10.85
N LEU A 162 -12.19 4.45 11.26
CA LEU A 162 -12.39 3.07 10.78
C LEU A 162 -13.28 2.24 11.71
N GLY A 163 -13.56 2.74 12.92
CA GLY A 163 -14.34 2.09 13.95
C GLY A 163 -13.69 0.80 14.43
N PHE A 164 -12.40 0.87 14.80
CA PHE A 164 -11.71 -0.20 15.49
C PHE A 164 -12.24 -0.35 16.93
N PRO A 165 -12.36 -1.58 17.47
CA PRO A 165 -12.77 -1.79 18.85
C PRO A 165 -11.67 -1.45 19.88
N GLU A 166 -10.42 -1.35 19.43
CA GLU A 166 -9.28 -0.99 20.27
C GLU A 166 -9.48 0.39 20.93
N LYS A 167 -8.92 0.54 22.14
CA LYS A 167 -8.80 1.83 22.83
C LYS A 167 -7.34 2.15 22.98
N LEU A 168 -6.96 3.39 22.68
CA LEU A 168 -5.58 3.84 22.81
C LEU A 168 -5.14 3.76 24.28
N LYS A 169 -4.18 2.85 24.55
CA LYS A 169 -3.52 2.70 25.86
C LYS A 169 -2.01 2.76 25.68
N ASP A 170 -1.40 1.62 25.38
CA ASP A 170 -0.04 1.55 24.89
C ASP A 170 -0.05 1.75 23.36
N PRO A 171 0.59 2.80 22.82
CA PRO A 171 0.52 3.12 21.40
C PRO A 171 1.01 1.98 20.49
N VAL A 172 2.13 1.33 20.85
CA VAL A 172 2.75 0.27 20.05
C VAL A 172 1.86 -0.96 19.99
N ASP A 173 1.37 -1.42 21.14
CA ASP A 173 0.46 -2.56 21.21
C ASP A 173 -0.88 -2.26 20.53
N THR A 174 -1.39 -1.03 20.66
CA THR A 174 -2.62 -0.60 19.99
C THR A 174 -2.46 -0.66 18.46
N ILE A 175 -1.38 -0.08 17.92
CA ILE A 175 -1.06 -0.12 16.48
C ILE A 175 -0.94 -1.56 16.00
N ARG A 176 -0.21 -2.41 16.73
CA ARG A 176 -0.01 -3.82 16.37
C ARG A 176 -1.30 -4.62 16.39
N SER A 177 -2.17 -4.39 17.38
CA SER A 177 -3.49 -5.00 17.44
C SER A 177 -4.34 -4.61 16.24
N MET A 178 -4.47 -3.30 15.98
CA MET A 178 -5.24 -2.80 14.83
C MET A 178 -4.72 -3.36 13.50
N ASN A 179 -3.40 -3.35 13.28
CA ASN A 179 -2.81 -3.87 12.05
C ASN A 179 -3.05 -5.37 11.89
N LYS A 180 -2.98 -6.14 12.98
CA LYS A 180 -3.28 -7.58 12.98
C LYS A 180 -4.75 -7.84 12.62
N SER A 181 -5.68 -7.15 13.28
CA SER A 181 -7.12 -7.26 13.03
C SER A 181 -7.46 -6.85 11.59
N HIS A 182 -6.90 -5.73 11.12
CA HIS A 182 -7.03 -5.28 9.73
C HIS A 182 -6.56 -6.35 8.74
N LYS A 183 -5.33 -6.85 8.87
CA LYS A 183 -4.79 -7.89 7.97
C LYS A 183 -5.62 -9.17 7.95
N TYR A 184 -6.18 -9.56 9.09
CA TYR A 184 -7.06 -10.72 9.18
C TYR A 184 -8.35 -10.52 8.39
N TRP A 185 -9.03 -9.41 8.61
CA TRP A 185 -10.31 -9.10 7.95
C TRP A 185 -10.14 -8.78 6.48
N ALA A 186 -9.11 -8.02 6.10
CA ALA A 186 -8.74 -7.77 4.71
C ALA A 186 -8.59 -9.08 3.92
N ARG A 187 -7.83 -10.04 4.46
CA ARG A 187 -7.62 -11.34 3.79
C ARG A 187 -8.91 -12.14 3.66
N LYS A 188 -9.73 -12.19 4.71
CA LYS A 188 -11.04 -12.86 4.65
C LYS A 188 -11.93 -12.24 3.57
N LEU A 189 -11.97 -10.92 3.48
CA LEU A 189 -12.73 -10.21 2.46
C LEU A 189 -12.23 -10.54 1.05
N THR A 190 -10.91 -10.50 0.84
CA THR A 190 -10.31 -10.87 -0.45
C THR A 190 -10.63 -12.31 -0.86
N SER A 191 -10.69 -13.26 0.10
CA SER A 191 -11.10 -14.63 -0.20
C SER A 191 -12.55 -14.70 -0.71
N ILE A 192 -13.48 -13.99 -0.06
CA ILE A 192 -14.88 -13.91 -0.51
C ILE A 192 -14.95 -13.28 -1.90
N GLU A 193 -14.24 -12.18 -2.13
CA GLU A 193 -14.23 -11.48 -3.42
C GLU A 193 -13.64 -12.36 -4.54
N ALA A 194 -12.58 -13.12 -4.26
CA ALA A 194 -11.99 -14.06 -5.23
C ALA A 194 -12.94 -15.23 -5.55
N ASP A 195 -13.63 -15.76 -4.54
CA ASP A 195 -14.61 -16.85 -4.74
C ASP A 195 -15.90 -16.37 -5.43
N SER A 196 -16.28 -15.10 -5.26
CA SER A 196 -17.45 -14.47 -5.89
C SER A 196 -17.37 -14.32 -7.42
N LEU A 197 -16.22 -14.66 -8.03
CA LEU A 197 -16.11 -14.88 -9.47
C LEU A 197 -16.94 -16.11 -9.95
N LYS A 198 -17.50 -16.89 -9.02
CA LYS A 198 -18.47 -17.97 -9.27
C LYS A 198 -19.90 -17.41 -9.41
N PRO A 199 -20.76 -18.01 -10.26
CA PRO A 199 -22.06 -17.43 -10.63
C PRO A 199 -23.16 -17.44 -9.55
N ASP A 200 -22.92 -17.98 -8.35
CA ASP A 200 -23.95 -18.08 -7.31
C ASP A 200 -24.01 -16.80 -6.44
N LEU A 201 -24.92 -15.90 -6.82
CA LEU A 201 -25.18 -14.66 -6.10
C LEU A 201 -25.75 -14.90 -4.69
N ASP A 202 -26.51 -15.97 -4.47
CA ASP A 202 -27.12 -16.24 -3.16
C ASP A 202 -26.08 -16.72 -2.15
N LEU A 203 -25.17 -17.58 -2.59
CA LEU A 203 -24.03 -17.98 -1.79
C LEU A 203 -23.15 -16.76 -1.45
N THR A 204 -22.84 -15.93 -2.45
CA THR A 204 -22.02 -14.72 -2.27
C THR A 204 -22.65 -13.75 -1.26
N ILE A 205 -23.96 -13.49 -1.37
CA ILE A 205 -24.67 -12.61 -0.42
C ILE A 205 -24.59 -13.18 1.00
N LYS A 206 -24.77 -14.49 1.17
CA LYS A 206 -24.70 -15.15 2.48
C LYS A 206 -23.30 -15.04 3.11
N GLU A 207 -22.24 -15.27 2.34
CA GLU A 207 -20.85 -15.13 2.81
C GLU A 207 -20.55 -13.70 3.30
N TYR A 208 -21.05 -12.70 2.58
CA TYR A 208 -20.96 -11.31 3.00
C TYR A 208 -21.77 -11.02 4.27
N GLU A 209 -22.98 -11.58 4.42
CA GLU A 209 -23.78 -11.41 5.64
C GLU A 209 -23.08 -12.03 6.87
N GLU A 210 -22.48 -13.22 6.71
CA GLU A 210 -21.68 -13.88 7.76
C GLU A 210 -20.42 -13.08 8.12
N TYR A 211 -19.74 -12.52 7.11
CA TYR A 211 -18.60 -11.62 7.32
C TYR A 211 -19.01 -10.38 8.13
N ALA A 212 -20.08 -9.70 7.73
CA ALA A 212 -20.54 -8.47 8.38
C ALA A 212 -21.00 -8.70 9.82
N ALA A 213 -21.54 -9.88 10.14
CA ALA A 213 -21.95 -10.27 11.49
C ALA A 213 -20.77 -10.56 12.43
N SER A 214 -19.62 -10.97 11.88
CA SER A 214 -18.45 -11.38 12.66
C SER A 214 -17.34 -10.34 12.73
N CYS A 215 -17.26 -9.42 11.76
CA CYS A 215 -16.21 -8.42 11.69
C CYS A 215 -16.38 -7.30 12.74
N GLU A 216 -15.40 -7.15 13.63
CA GLU A 216 -15.42 -6.11 14.67
C GLU A 216 -15.07 -4.69 14.16
N ILE A 217 -14.51 -4.54 12.97
CA ILE A 217 -14.13 -3.24 12.39
C ILE A 217 -15.32 -2.64 11.62
N GLU A 218 -15.73 -1.44 12.00
CA GLU A 218 -16.93 -0.80 11.43
C GLU A 218 -16.83 -0.55 9.92
N TRP A 219 -15.69 -0.03 9.46
CA TRP A 219 -15.48 0.24 8.04
C TRP A 219 -15.77 -0.99 7.16
N TYR A 220 -15.27 -2.16 7.56
CA TYR A 220 -15.48 -3.42 6.83
C TYR A 220 -16.93 -3.87 6.85
N ARG A 221 -17.62 -3.74 7.99
CA ARG A 221 -19.06 -4.03 8.07
C ARG A 221 -19.85 -3.15 7.13
N ASN A 222 -19.54 -1.86 7.09
CA ASN A 222 -20.26 -0.89 6.25
C ASN A 222 -19.98 -1.13 4.76
N TYR A 223 -18.72 -1.40 4.38
CA TYR A 223 -18.35 -1.79 3.03
C TYR A 223 -19.18 -2.98 2.54
N VAL A 224 -19.20 -4.07 3.32
CA VAL A 224 -19.88 -5.30 2.94
C VAL A 224 -21.40 -5.15 2.88
N LYS A 225 -22.01 -4.41 3.82
CA LYS A 225 -23.45 -4.10 3.77
C LYS A 225 -23.83 -3.37 2.49
N ASN A 226 -23.05 -2.35 2.09
CA ASN A 226 -23.28 -1.63 0.84
C ASN A 226 -23.12 -2.55 -0.39
N THR A 227 -22.17 -3.47 -0.36
CA THR A 227 -21.98 -4.48 -1.42
C THR A 227 -23.17 -5.44 -1.51
N ILE A 228 -23.68 -5.94 -0.38
CA ILE A 228 -24.88 -6.79 -0.31
C ILE A 228 -26.08 -6.07 -0.94
N GLU A 229 -26.30 -4.80 -0.61
CA GLU A 229 -27.40 -4.01 -1.17
C GLU A 229 -27.32 -3.93 -2.70
N ARG A 230 -26.13 -3.66 -3.24
CA ARG A 230 -25.89 -3.63 -4.70
C ARG A 230 -26.16 -4.99 -5.35
N LEU A 231 -25.73 -6.08 -4.73
CA LEU A 231 -25.96 -7.44 -5.23
C LEU A 231 -27.45 -7.80 -5.21
N LYS A 232 -28.19 -7.44 -4.15
CA LYS A 232 -29.64 -7.63 -4.07
C LYS A 232 -30.39 -6.85 -5.16
N ILE A 233 -29.99 -5.62 -5.43
CA ILE A 233 -30.54 -4.82 -6.54
C ILE A 233 -30.27 -5.49 -7.88
N LYS A 234 -29.03 -5.93 -8.14
CA LYS A 234 -28.65 -6.63 -9.37
C LYS A 234 -29.47 -7.92 -9.56
N LYS A 235 -29.67 -8.69 -8.49
CA LYS A 235 -30.49 -9.91 -8.51
C LYS A 235 -31.95 -9.60 -8.88
N ALA A 236 -32.52 -8.51 -8.40
CA ALA A 236 -33.90 -8.12 -8.71
C ALA A 236 -34.10 -7.63 -10.16
N GLN A 237 -33.02 -7.36 -10.89
CA GLN A 237 -33.04 -6.90 -12.29
C GLN A 237 -32.85 -8.02 -13.32
N VAL A 238 -32.55 -9.24 -12.87
CA VAL A 238 -32.35 -10.46 -13.69
C VAL A 238 -33.57 -11.37 -13.52
#